data_AF-A0A835YX07-F1
#
_entry.id   AF-A0A835YX07-F1
#
_cell.length_a   1.000
_cell.length_b   1.000
_cell.length_c   1.000
_cell.angle_alpha   90.00
_cell.angle_beta   90.00
_cell.angle_gamma   90.00
#
_symmetry.space_group_name_H-M   'P 1'
#
loop_
_entity.id
_entity.type
_entity.pdbx_description
1 polymer ?
#
loop_
_entity_poly.entity_id
_entity_poly.type
_entity_poly.pdbx_seq_one_letter_code
_entity_poly.pdbx_strand_id
1 'polypeptide(L)'
;MSTGLGTVSAGNIVLSGANGQVNFLSSMATTPQIGVLSPLFDVSFAMNDAESEFASIATGGATVGRDPGADYVSLRVRDVGDRAVLQSRQYIPSAVGCTRIVTVVASLGSGGVGMRARVGAFDCADDRTDSPRGDGFFFEVCDGQSFVVKRSSAGGTSGTDLAIPQAQWNLDAADGSGMSRASFDPTQPNVFMIVQETAAGVGSVKMGVVVEGGVVYLHRFDNLPGVSPSRTSALPVRYEMENLSAVETVFEMRALSASVSSSGSVPRGTRRSVGLRAAAKDISVSSTSCPVVSVRLGEDTCRACARISALHLTCTTATYYELVLNGGLTGPEWVSAPAGKITQYDTTATDIVGGTVITSGYAGPNVTYDIDLDNGCVPSLAANIAGEADVYTLNVVCLMSSGLTWASVDVEEVA
;
A
#
# COMPACT_ATOMS: atom_id res chain seq x y z
N MET A 1 -46.77 -42.09 -28.56
CA MET A 1 -45.36 -41.68 -28.38
C MET A 1 -45.21 -41.19 -26.95
N SER A 2 -44.51 -41.97 -26.13
CA SER A 2 -44.24 -41.65 -24.73
C SER A 2 -43.13 -40.60 -24.67
N THR A 3 -43.44 -39.38 -24.24
CA THR A 3 -42.43 -38.36 -23.93
C THR A 3 -41.89 -38.65 -22.53
N GLY A 4 -40.73 -39.30 -22.45
CA GLY A 4 -40.06 -39.60 -21.19
C GLY A 4 -39.63 -38.32 -20.48
N LEU A 5 -40.03 -38.19 -19.21
CA LEU A 5 -39.53 -37.16 -18.31
C LEU A 5 -38.10 -37.55 -17.88
N GLY A 6 -37.10 -36.83 -18.38
CA GLY A 6 -35.72 -37.00 -17.94
C GLY A 6 -35.54 -36.51 -16.52
N THR A 7 -35.18 -37.40 -15.61
CA THR A 7 -34.80 -37.05 -14.22
C THR A 7 -33.28 -37.08 -14.14
N VAL A 8 -32.65 -35.97 -13.78
CA VAL A 8 -31.22 -35.95 -13.41
C VAL A 8 -31.15 -35.80 -11.89
N SER A 9 -30.58 -36.80 -11.22
CA SER A 9 -30.34 -36.77 -9.77
C SER A 9 -28.87 -36.43 -9.52
N ALA A 10 -28.63 -35.34 -8.81
CA ALA A 10 -27.37 -35.06 -8.12
C ALA A 10 -27.71 -34.73 -6.66
N GLY A 11 -27.69 -35.75 -5.79
CA GLY A 11 -27.98 -35.57 -4.37
C GLY A 11 -29.45 -35.21 -4.04
N ASN A 12 -29.66 -34.67 -2.83
CA ASN A 12 -30.95 -34.46 -2.18
C ASN A 12 -31.84 -33.32 -2.76
N ILE A 13 -31.64 -32.90 -4.00
CA ILE A 13 -32.46 -31.86 -4.63
C ILE A 13 -33.21 -32.46 -5.80
N VAL A 14 -34.55 -32.51 -5.69
CA VAL A 14 -35.46 -32.91 -6.77
C VAL A 14 -36.16 -31.66 -7.30
N LEU A 15 -35.94 -31.33 -8.57
CA LEU A 15 -36.65 -30.26 -9.26
C LEU A 15 -37.53 -30.87 -10.35
N SER A 16 -38.82 -30.56 -10.34
CA SER A 16 -39.79 -30.97 -11.37
C SER A 16 -40.48 -29.74 -11.96
N GLY A 17 -40.25 -29.46 -13.25
CA GLY A 17 -40.93 -28.39 -13.98
C GLY A 17 -40.48 -28.28 -15.44
N ALA A 18 -41.42 -28.06 -16.35
CA ALA A 18 -41.26 -28.33 -17.79
C ALA A 18 -40.48 -27.29 -18.61
N ASN A 19 -39.99 -26.17 -18.05
CA ASN A 19 -39.29 -25.13 -18.83
C ASN A 19 -38.35 -24.27 -17.96
N GLY A 20 -37.28 -24.84 -17.40
CA GLY A 20 -36.26 -24.08 -16.68
C GLY A 20 -34.85 -24.44 -17.14
N GLN A 21 -34.19 -23.55 -17.90
CA GLN A 21 -32.74 -23.61 -18.04
C GLN A 21 -32.12 -23.10 -16.73
N VAL A 22 -31.44 -23.98 -16.00
CA VAL A 22 -30.62 -23.61 -14.84
C VAL A 22 -29.21 -23.33 -15.34
N ASN A 23 -28.85 -22.05 -15.39
CA ASN A 23 -27.47 -21.64 -15.66
C ASN A 23 -26.66 -21.83 -14.37
N PHE A 24 -25.91 -22.91 -14.28
CA PHE A 24 -24.89 -23.07 -13.23
C PHE A 24 -23.68 -22.18 -13.58
N LEU A 25 -23.82 -20.87 -13.39
CA LEU A 25 -22.70 -19.95 -13.44
C LEU A 25 -21.81 -20.19 -12.21
N SER A 26 -20.82 -21.06 -12.38
CA SER A 26 -19.46 -21.01 -11.83
C SER A 26 -19.26 -20.46 -10.41
N SER A 27 -19.79 -21.11 -9.38
CA SER A 27 -19.36 -20.84 -7.98
C SER A 27 -18.96 -22.07 -7.18
N MET A 28 -18.61 -23.19 -7.84
CA MET A 28 -17.91 -24.29 -7.16
C MET A 28 -16.40 -24.05 -7.14
N ALA A 29 -15.98 -23.04 -6.39
CA ALA A 29 -14.66 -22.98 -5.78
C ALA A 29 -14.82 -23.16 -4.27
N THR A 30 -15.37 -24.29 -3.84
CA THR A 30 -15.46 -24.70 -2.42
C THR A 30 -14.35 -25.65 -2.03
N THR A 31 -13.19 -25.58 -2.69
CA THR A 31 -11.95 -26.04 -2.09
C THR A 31 -11.44 -24.90 -1.22
N PRO A 32 -11.23 -25.07 0.10
CA PRO A 32 -10.44 -24.11 0.85
C PRO A 32 -9.08 -24.02 0.15
N GLN A 33 -8.80 -22.90 -0.51
CA GLN A 33 -7.50 -22.67 -1.12
C GLN A 33 -6.50 -22.38 0.00
N ILE A 34 -6.05 -23.43 0.68
CA ILE A 34 -4.74 -23.40 1.32
C ILE A 34 -3.75 -23.38 0.16
N GLY A 35 -3.28 -22.19 -0.24
CA GLY A 35 -2.10 -22.10 -1.10
C GLY A 35 -2.10 -21.07 -2.23
N VAL A 36 -3.10 -20.21 -2.41
CA VAL A 36 -2.96 -19.08 -3.35
C VAL A 36 -2.52 -17.85 -2.58
N LEU A 37 -1.27 -17.43 -2.81
CA LEU A 37 -0.80 -16.14 -2.35
C LEU A 37 -1.54 -15.05 -3.12
N SER A 38 -2.34 -14.26 -2.40
CA SER A 38 -2.99 -13.08 -2.96
C SER A 38 -1.98 -11.93 -2.99
N PRO A 39 -1.72 -11.29 -4.14
CA PRO A 39 -0.93 -10.08 -4.19
C PRO A 39 -1.71 -8.97 -3.47
N LEU A 40 -1.05 -8.28 -2.55
CA LEU A 40 -1.57 -7.10 -1.85
C LEU A 40 -0.97 -5.80 -2.40
N PHE A 41 0.25 -5.88 -2.90
CA PHE A 41 1.04 -4.78 -3.44
C PHE A 41 2.16 -5.34 -4.31
N ASP A 42 2.44 -4.73 -5.45
CA ASP A 42 3.54 -5.10 -6.32
C ASP A 42 3.98 -3.92 -7.17
N VAL A 43 5.29 -3.68 -7.20
CA VAL A 43 5.89 -2.62 -8.01
C VAL A 43 7.19 -3.12 -8.64
N SER A 44 7.46 -2.63 -9.84
CA SER A 44 8.78 -2.70 -10.47
C SER A 44 9.26 -1.29 -10.80
N PHE A 45 10.50 -0.98 -10.44
CA PHE A 45 11.11 0.32 -10.76
C PHE A 45 11.67 0.39 -12.19
N ALA A 46 11.39 -0.63 -13.01
CA ALA A 46 11.74 -0.67 -14.42
C ALA A 46 11.00 0.39 -15.25
N MET A 47 9.82 0.86 -14.83
CA MET A 47 9.04 1.87 -15.56
C MET A 47 8.70 3.09 -14.68
N ASN A 48 8.33 4.21 -15.30
CA ASN A 48 8.21 5.54 -14.68
C ASN A 48 7.07 5.72 -13.65
N ASP A 49 6.33 4.68 -13.29
CA ASP A 49 5.10 4.81 -12.49
C ASP A 49 5.33 4.78 -10.96
N ALA A 50 6.59 4.62 -10.56
CA ALA A 50 7.00 4.52 -9.15
C ALA A 50 6.58 5.73 -8.29
N GLU A 51 6.51 6.94 -8.86
CA GLU A 51 6.18 8.16 -8.11
C GLU A 51 4.73 8.20 -7.62
N SER A 52 3.83 7.44 -8.24
CA SER A 52 2.43 7.37 -7.80
C SER A 52 2.25 6.46 -6.57
N GLU A 53 3.10 5.44 -6.41
CA GLU A 53 3.00 4.44 -5.35
C GLU A 53 4.04 4.63 -4.23
N PHE A 54 5.12 5.35 -4.51
CA PHE A 54 6.19 5.65 -3.55
C PHE A 54 6.36 7.15 -3.35
N ALA A 55 6.73 7.52 -2.13
CA ALA A 55 7.21 8.84 -1.78
C ALA A 55 8.71 8.76 -1.43
N SER A 56 9.42 9.86 -1.65
CA SER A 56 10.85 9.97 -1.33
C SER A 56 11.16 11.12 -0.40
N ILE A 57 12.19 10.96 0.43
CA ILE A 57 12.84 12.04 1.17
C ILE A 57 14.31 12.08 0.75
N ALA A 58 14.82 13.28 0.49
CA ALA A 58 16.24 13.54 0.32
C ALA A 58 16.62 14.74 1.20
N THR A 59 17.54 14.55 2.15
CA THR A 59 18.08 15.63 2.98
C THR A 59 19.58 15.79 2.76
N GLY A 60 20.09 17.00 2.97
CA GLY A 60 21.49 17.33 2.66
C GLY A 60 21.73 17.36 1.14
N GLY A 61 22.83 16.75 0.71
CA GLY A 61 23.19 16.53 -0.70
C GLY A 61 22.68 15.20 -1.27
N ALA A 62 21.87 14.45 -0.53
CA ALA A 62 21.35 13.16 -0.96
C ALA A 62 20.47 13.28 -2.21
N THR A 63 20.39 12.22 -3.00
CA THR A 63 19.47 12.13 -4.15
C THR A 63 18.69 10.82 -4.14
N VAL A 64 17.43 10.92 -4.58
CA VAL A 64 16.57 9.79 -4.90
C VAL A 64 16.08 10.01 -6.32
N GLY A 65 16.36 9.07 -7.21
CA GLY A 65 15.94 9.22 -8.61
C GLY A 65 16.11 7.95 -9.41
N ARG A 66 15.24 7.76 -10.39
CA ARG A 66 15.36 6.68 -11.36
C ARG A 66 16.57 6.91 -12.26
N ASP A 67 17.35 5.87 -12.49
CA ASP A 67 18.39 5.89 -13.51
C ASP A 67 17.75 5.57 -14.87
N PRO A 68 17.68 6.50 -15.84
CA PRO A 68 17.00 6.23 -17.11
C PRO A 68 17.70 5.16 -17.96
N GLY A 69 18.96 4.83 -17.66
CA GLY A 69 19.71 3.76 -18.30
C GLY A 69 19.63 2.42 -17.57
N ALA A 70 18.98 2.34 -16.41
CA ALA A 70 18.91 1.13 -15.61
C ALA A 70 17.56 0.96 -14.89
N ASP A 71 17.10 -0.28 -14.75
CA ASP A 71 15.78 -0.61 -14.19
C ASP A 71 15.74 -0.56 -12.64
N TYR A 72 16.21 0.55 -12.05
CA TYR A 72 16.20 0.78 -10.60
C TYR A 72 16.06 2.27 -10.22
N VAL A 73 15.61 2.51 -8.99
CA VAL A 73 15.73 3.81 -8.30
C VAL A 73 17.02 3.82 -7.50
N SER A 74 17.84 4.84 -7.72
CA SER A 74 19.09 5.09 -7.02
C SER A 74 18.85 5.97 -5.81
N LEU A 75 19.34 5.52 -4.64
CA LEU A 75 19.43 6.31 -3.43
C LEU A 75 20.91 6.59 -3.17
N ARG A 76 21.33 7.85 -3.27
CA ARG A 76 22.74 8.26 -3.13
C ARG A 76 22.93 9.20 -1.96
N VAL A 77 24.00 8.97 -1.21
CA VAL A 77 24.46 9.81 -0.11
C VAL A 77 25.96 10.03 -0.23
N ARG A 78 26.44 11.22 0.14
CA ARG A 78 27.86 11.57 0.05
C ARG A 78 28.35 12.19 1.35
N ASP A 79 27.72 13.27 1.80
CA ASP A 79 28.20 14.06 2.92
C ASP A 79 27.58 13.59 4.24
N VAL A 80 28.20 13.91 5.36
CA VAL A 80 27.68 13.54 6.69
C VAL A 80 26.30 14.16 6.91
N GLY A 81 25.34 13.33 7.32
CA GLY A 81 23.95 13.74 7.50
C GLY A 81 23.10 13.67 6.23
N ASP A 82 23.69 13.30 5.09
CA ASP A 82 22.91 12.95 3.91
C ASP A 82 22.02 11.74 4.20
N ARG A 83 20.77 11.85 3.78
CA ARG A 83 19.77 10.80 3.94
C ARG A 83 18.81 10.75 2.76
N ALA A 84 18.67 9.56 2.21
CA ALA A 84 17.78 9.22 1.12
C ALA A 84 16.79 8.15 1.59
N VAL A 85 15.50 8.37 1.38
CA VAL A 85 14.43 7.42 1.70
C VAL A 85 13.52 7.26 0.50
N LEU A 86 13.10 6.04 0.22
CA LEU A 86 12.06 5.68 -0.73
C LEU A 86 11.09 4.73 -0.01
N GLN A 87 9.81 5.09 0.08
CA GLN A 87 8.83 4.35 0.86
C GLN A 87 7.49 4.27 0.12
N SER A 88 6.82 3.11 0.18
CA SER A 88 5.47 2.98 -0.35
C SER A 88 4.54 3.94 0.37
N ARG A 89 3.64 4.61 -0.38
CA ARG A 89 2.59 5.43 0.22
C ARG A 89 1.63 4.56 1.02
N GLN A 90 1.31 3.39 0.48
CA GLN A 90 0.38 2.47 1.12
C GLN A 90 1.03 1.79 2.34
N TYR A 91 0.34 1.87 3.48
CA TYR A 91 0.56 0.96 4.60
C TYR A 91 -0.21 -0.33 4.31
N ILE A 92 0.51 -1.38 3.96
CA ILE A 92 -0.10 -2.57 3.36
C ILE A 92 -0.65 -3.47 4.49
N PRO A 93 -1.98 -3.63 4.60
CA PRO A 93 -2.60 -4.40 5.68
C PRO A 93 -2.37 -5.90 5.48
N SER A 94 -2.44 -6.67 6.56
CA SER A 94 -2.44 -8.13 6.51
C SER A 94 -3.76 -8.67 7.01
N ALA A 95 -4.26 -9.74 6.41
CA ALA A 95 -5.37 -10.49 6.97
C ALA A 95 -4.92 -11.17 8.27
N VAL A 96 -5.78 -11.14 9.30
CA VAL A 96 -5.47 -11.76 10.60
C VAL A 96 -5.40 -13.28 10.43
N GLY A 97 -4.37 -13.90 11.01
CA GLY A 97 -4.19 -15.36 10.96
C GLY A 97 -3.66 -15.87 9.62
N CYS A 98 -3.27 -14.98 8.71
CA CYS A 98 -2.64 -15.33 7.45
C CYS A 98 -1.16 -14.95 7.47
N THR A 99 -0.32 -15.75 6.81
CA THR A 99 1.07 -15.41 6.56
C THR A 99 1.15 -14.25 5.56
N ARG A 100 1.86 -13.19 5.94
CA ARG A 100 2.25 -12.09 5.05
C ARG A 100 3.70 -12.28 4.62
N ILE A 101 3.96 -12.13 3.33
CA ILE A 101 5.29 -12.23 2.74
C ILE A 101 5.61 -10.88 2.11
N VAL A 102 6.69 -10.26 2.59
CA VAL A 102 7.27 -9.07 1.97
C VAL A 102 8.51 -9.49 1.23
N THR A 103 8.57 -9.19 -0.06
CA THR A 103 9.72 -9.46 -0.92
C THR A 103 10.22 -8.14 -1.49
N VAL A 104 11.49 -7.83 -1.26
CA VAL A 104 12.13 -6.59 -1.73
C VAL A 104 13.43 -6.94 -2.43
N VAL A 105 13.66 -6.33 -3.58
CA VAL A 105 14.88 -6.53 -4.37
C VAL A 105 15.71 -5.26 -4.30
N ALA A 106 16.93 -5.39 -3.76
CA ALA A 106 17.85 -4.28 -3.61
C ALA A 106 19.32 -4.72 -3.63
N SER A 107 20.21 -3.79 -3.98
CA SER A 107 21.62 -3.84 -3.55
C SER A 107 21.83 -2.78 -2.48
N LEU A 108 22.27 -3.18 -1.29
CA LEU A 108 22.45 -2.27 -0.14
C LEU A 108 23.78 -1.50 -0.19
N GLY A 109 24.70 -1.92 -1.05
CA GLY A 109 26.03 -1.32 -1.19
C GLY A 109 27.06 -2.02 -0.31
N SER A 110 28.29 -1.50 -0.32
CA SER A 110 29.44 -2.12 0.35
C SER A 110 29.46 -2.00 1.85
N GLY A 111 28.58 -1.19 2.44
CA GLY A 111 28.64 -0.91 3.88
C GLY A 111 29.96 -0.25 4.26
N GLY A 112 30.43 0.75 3.53
CA GLY A 112 31.62 1.49 3.98
C GLY A 112 31.45 2.03 5.41
N VAL A 113 32.55 2.33 6.10
CA VAL A 113 32.50 2.99 7.41
C VAL A 113 31.62 4.24 7.31
N GLY A 114 30.70 4.44 8.24
CA GLY A 114 29.73 5.52 8.25
C GLY A 114 28.53 5.34 7.33
N MET A 115 28.47 4.31 6.50
CA MET A 115 27.30 4.05 5.67
C MET A 115 26.28 3.23 6.46
N ARG A 116 25.00 3.61 6.39
CA ARG A 116 23.88 2.78 6.81
C ARG A 116 22.87 2.65 5.68
N ALA A 117 22.50 1.42 5.32
CA ALA A 117 21.45 1.13 4.36
C ALA A 117 20.46 0.13 4.95
N ARG A 118 19.17 0.34 4.68
CA ARG A 118 18.07 -0.45 5.23
C ARG A 118 17.04 -0.78 4.16
N VAL A 119 16.54 -2.00 4.18
CA VAL A 119 15.44 -2.42 3.30
C VAL A 119 14.51 -3.41 3.99
N GLY A 120 13.19 -3.22 3.84
CA GLY A 120 12.21 -4.13 4.40
C GLY A 120 10.83 -3.52 4.55
N ALA A 121 10.07 -4.02 5.53
CA ALA A 121 8.77 -3.48 5.91
C ALA A 121 8.87 -2.77 7.25
N PHE A 122 9.01 -1.45 7.22
CA PHE A 122 9.20 -0.63 8.41
C PHE A 122 8.86 0.85 8.16
N ASP A 123 8.51 1.55 9.24
CA ASP A 123 8.39 3.01 9.26
C ASP A 123 9.39 3.64 10.24
N CYS A 124 9.52 4.96 10.16
CA CYS A 124 10.37 5.75 11.04
C CYS A 124 9.52 6.81 11.73
N ALA A 125 9.60 6.88 13.06
CA ALA A 125 8.88 7.87 13.85
C ALA A 125 9.25 9.30 13.45
N ASP A 126 10.54 9.54 13.15
CA ASP A 126 11.08 10.87 12.91
C ASP A 126 10.63 11.46 11.57
N ASP A 127 10.17 10.62 10.64
CA ASP A 127 9.67 11.11 9.35
C ASP A 127 8.18 11.40 9.34
N ARG A 128 7.49 11.22 10.47
CA ARG A 128 6.03 11.33 10.55
C ARG A 128 5.61 12.53 11.40
N THR A 129 4.65 13.29 10.90
CA THR A 129 4.05 14.41 11.62
C THR A 129 2.75 14.02 12.32
N ASP A 130 2.06 13.00 11.81
CA ASP A 130 0.78 12.48 12.32
C ASP A 130 0.93 11.54 13.52
N SER A 131 1.98 10.71 13.54
CA SER A 131 2.21 9.74 14.61
C SER A 131 3.71 9.50 14.79
N PRO A 132 4.31 9.96 15.91
CA PRO A 132 5.73 9.80 16.18
C PRO A 132 6.05 8.37 16.66
N ARG A 133 5.73 7.35 15.85
CA ARG A 133 5.93 5.94 16.18
C ARG A 133 6.59 5.20 15.03
N GLY A 134 7.45 4.23 15.33
CA GLY A 134 8.13 3.41 14.35
C GLY A 134 8.13 1.93 14.73
N ASP A 135 7.81 1.05 13.80
CA ASP A 135 7.73 -0.39 13.92
C ASP A 135 8.24 -1.05 12.62
N GLY A 136 8.73 -2.28 12.73
CA GLY A 136 8.92 -3.12 11.54
C GLY A 136 10.07 -4.10 11.60
N PHE A 137 10.32 -4.72 10.45
CA PHE A 137 11.36 -5.71 10.23
C PHE A 137 12.11 -5.34 8.96
N PHE A 138 13.45 -5.29 9.03
CA PHE A 138 14.28 -4.89 7.91
C PHE A 138 15.68 -5.48 8.00
N PHE A 139 16.32 -5.59 6.83
CA PHE A 139 17.74 -5.85 6.72
C PHE A 139 18.49 -4.52 6.82
N GLU A 140 19.62 -4.53 7.49
CA GLU A 140 20.49 -3.37 7.62
C GLU A 140 21.93 -3.75 7.28
N VAL A 141 22.63 -2.88 6.57
CA VAL A 141 24.07 -2.90 6.44
C VAL A 141 24.60 -1.60 7.04
N CYS A 142 25.45 -1.72 8.05
CA CYS A 142 26.05 -0.59 8.75
C CYS A 142 27.52 -0.90 9.04
N ASP A 143 28.43 0.02 8.72
CA ASP A 143 29.87 -0.10 9.03
C ASP A 143 30.50 -1.45 8.61
N GLY A 144 30.07 -1.98 7.47
CA GLY A 144 30.60 -3.20 6.85
C GLY A 144 30.00 -4.47 7.41
N GLN A 145 29.00 -4.36 8.29
CA GLN A 145 28.34 -5.48 8.94
C GLN A 145 26.88 -5.56 8.50
N SER A 146 26.41 -6.80 8.33
CA SER A 146 25.02 -7.09 8.00
C SER A 146 24.22 -7.46 9.24
N PHE A 147 22.99 -6.96 9.32
CA PHE A 147 22.07 -7.17 10.41
C PHE A 147 20.68 -7.52 9.90
N VAL A 148 19.95 -8.26 10.74
CA VAL A 148 18.49 -8.35 10.69
C VAL A 148 17.95 -7.57 11.88
N VAL A 149 16.98 -6.70 11.65
CA VAL A 149 16.53 -5.74 12.65
C VAL A 149 15.03 -5.86 12.87
N LYS A 150 14.64 -5.90 14.15
CA LYS A 150 13.27 -5.71 14.60
C LYS A 150 13.17 -4.34 15.27
N ARG A 151 12.32 -3.47 14.74
CA ARG A 151 11.95 -2.19 15.35
C ARG A 151 10.60 -2.31 16.05
N SER A 152 10.51 -1.80 17.28
CA SER A 152 9.26 -1.81 18.04
C SER A 152 9.02 -0.52 18.82
N SER A 153 7.84 0.06 18.67
CA SER A 153 7.32 1.18 19.47
C SER A 153 6.55 0.71 20.73
N ALA A 154 6.59 -0.58 21.06
CA ALA A 154 5.82 -1.12 22.19
C ALA A 154 6.27 -0.55 23.56
N GLY A 155 7.53 -0.11 23.68
CA GLY A 155 8.11 0.45 24.92
C GLY A 155 8.15 1.97 25.00
N GLY A 156 7.70 2.70 23.96
CA GLY A 156 7.81 4.16 23.90
C GLY A 156 7.50 4.72 22.52
N THR A 157 7.51 6.04 22.41
CA THR A 157 7.13 6.78 21.19
C THR A 157 8.17 6.56 20.08
N SER A 158 9.46 6.72 20.37
CA SER A 158 10.55 6.36 19.46
C SER A 158 10.77 4.85 19.45
N GLY A 159 10.61 4.21 18.30
CA GLY A 159 10.83 2.76 18.16
C GLY A 159 12.24 2.36 18.61
N THR A 160 12.37 1.23 19.31
CA THR A 160 13.67 0.66 19.69
C THR A 160 14.06 -0.44 18.70
N ASP A 161 15.30 -0.38 18.22
CA ASP A 161 15.86 -1.35 17.28
C ASP A 161 16.57 -2.49 18.05
N LEU A 162 16.16 -3.73 17.78
CA LEU A 162 16.91 -4.93 18.11
C LEU A 162 17.61 -5.40 16.84
N ALA A 163 18.88 -5.01 16.69
CA ALA A 163 19.72 -5.41 15.57
C ALA A 163 20.53 -6.67 15.92
N ILE A 164 20.36 -7.73 15.13
CA ILE A 164 21.09 -8.99 15.30
C ILE A 164 22.16 -9.07 14.20
N PRO A 165 23.47 -9.04 14.55
CA PRO A 165 24.55 -9.14 13.57
C PRO A 165 24.57 -10.52 12.92
N GLN A 166 25.10 -10.59 11.69
CA GLN A 166 25.21 -11.82 10.89
C GLN A 166 25.79 -13.01 11.64
N ALA A 167 26.83 -12.79 12.45
CA ALA A 167 27.46 -13.83 13.25
C ALA A 167 26.55 -14.45 14.34
N GLN A 168 25.40 -13.84 14.62
CA GLN A 168 24.40 -14.29 15.60
C GLN A 168 23.07 -14.73 14.96
N TRP A 169 23.03 -14.88 13.64
CA TRP A 169 21.87 -15.42 12.95
C TRP A 169 21.60 -16.87 13.39
N ASN A 170 20.34 -17.18 13.72
CA ASN A 170 19.99 -18.40 14.44
C ASN A 170 19.50 -19.55 13.55
N LEU A 171 19.42 -19.34 12.23
CA LEU A 171 19.09 -20.38 11.25
C LEU A 171 20.27 -20.64 10.32
N ASP A 172 20.75 -19.62 9.62
CA ASP A 172 21.91 -19.69 8.73
C ASP A 172 22.63 -18.34 8.69
N ALA A 173 23.95 -18.33 8.88
CA ALA A 173 24.77 -17.11 8.83
C ALA A 173 24.99 -16.61 7.38
N ALA A 174 24.76 -17.46 6.37
CA ALA A 174 25.06 -17.20 4.96
C ALA A 174 26.46 -16.62 4.73
N ASP A 175 27.45 -17.21 5.41
CA ASP A 175 28.89 -16.88 5.30
C ASP A 175 29.69 -18.01 4.62
N GLY A 176 28.99 -18.94 3.95
CA GLY A 176 29.55 -20.14 3.34
C GLY A 176 29.82 -21.30 4.31
N SER A 177 29.71 -21.10 5.62
CA SER A 177 29.92 -22.16 6.63
C SER A 177 28.63 -22.86 7.07
N GLY A 178 27.48 -22.21 6.84
CA GLY A 178 26.16 -22.69 7.21
C GLY A 178 25.66 -23.91 6.42
N MET A 179 24.48 -24.43 6.81
CA MET A 179 23.89 -25.63 6.21
C MET A 179 23.55 -25.42 4.72
N SER A 180 23.16 -24.19 4.35
CA SER A 180 22.90 -23.82 2.95
C SER A 180 24.17 -23.70 2.10
N ARG A 181 25.35 -23.50 2.72
CA ARG A 181 26.60 -23.09 2.05
C ARG A 181 26.49 -21.79 1.24
N ALA A 182 25.40 -21.04 1.41
CA ALA A 182 25.20 -19.77 0.73
C ALA A 182 26.13 -18.69 1.29
N SER A 183 26.49 -17.73 0.45
CA SER A 183 27.24 -16.53 0.81
C SER A 183 26.40 -15.30 0.48
N PHE A 184 26.06 -14.50 1.48
CA PHE A 184 25.31 -13.26 1.32
C PHE A 184 26.30 -12.12 1.01
N ASP A 185 26.10 -11.46 -0.13
CA ASP A 185 26.85 -10.27 -0.53
C ASP A 185 25.89 -9.08 -0.72
N PRO A 186 25.87 -8.09 0.20
CA PRO A 186 24.96 -6.95 0.11
C PRO A 186 25.26 -5.97 -1.04
N THR A 187 26.43 -6.09 -1.70
CA THR A 187 26.79 -5.25 -2.84
C THR A 187 26.06 -5.64 -4.12
N GLN A 188 25.57 -6.88 -4.20
CA GLN A 188 24.81 -7.38 -5.34
C GLN A 188 23.31 -7.19 -5.13
N PRO A 189 22.50 -7.17 -6.20
CA PRO A 189 21.05 -7.28 -6.08
C PRO A 189 20.68 -8.60 -5.41
N ASN A 190 20.03 -8.52 -4.26
CA ASN A 190 19.49 -9.66 -3.53
C ASN A 190 17.98 -9.57 -3.48
N VAL A 191 17.32 -10.73 -3.51
CA VAL A 191 15.88 -10.83 -3.21
C VAL A 191 15.74 -11.12 -1.73
N PHE A 192 15.41 -10.10 -0.97
CA PHE A 192 15.17 -10.19 0.46
C PHE A 192 13.72 -10.61 0.72
N MET A 193 13.52 -11.47 1.70
CA MET A 193 12.21 -12.00 2.05
C MET A 193 11.98 -11.88 3.56
N ILE A 194 10.83 -11.32 3.94
CA ILE A 194 10.36 -11.23 5.31
C ILE A 194 9.02 -11.96 5.36
N VAL A 195 9.02 -13.11 6.04
CA VAL A 195 7.85 -13.97 6.19
C VAL A 195 7.29 -13.75 7.60
N GLN A 196 6.15 -13.08 7.68
CA GLN A 196 5.45 -12.77 8.91
C GLN A 196 4.33 -13.80 9.12
N GLU A 197 4.60 -14.77 9.99
CA GLU A 197 3.65 -15.78 10.45
C GLU A 197 3.11 -15.33 11.81
N THR A 198 2.37 -14.23 11.83
CA THR A 198 1.86 -13.65 13.07
C THR A 198 0.33 -13.47 13.04
N ALA A 199 -0.30 -13.76 14.18
CA ALA A 199 -1.71 -13.52 14.43
C ALA A 199 -1.82 -12.64 15.67
N ALA A 200 -2.38 -11.43 15.53
CA ALA A 200 -2.54 -10.47 16.62
C ALA A 200 -1.24 -10.21 17.41
N GLY A 201 -0.10 -10.15 16.73
CA GLY A 201 1.21 -9.91 17.34
C GLY A 201 1.90 -11.15 17.93
N VAL A 202 1.29 -12.33 17.90
CA VAL A 202 1.92 -13.58 18.35
C VAL A 202 2.34 -14.41 17.15
N GLY A 203 3.50 -15.05 17.22
CA GLY A 203 4.00 -15.94 16.16
C GLY A 203 5.48 -15.74 15.88
N SER A 204 5.90 -15.85 14.63
CA SER A 204 7.30 -15.65 14.26
C SER A 204 7.46 -14.83 12.98
N VAL A 205 8.59 -14.13 12.90
CA VAL A 205 9.02 -13.47 11.67
C VAL A 205 10.34 -14.08 11.23
N LYS A 206 10.35 -14.69 10.05
CA LYS A 206 11.55 -15.26 9.42
C LYS A 206 12.07 -14.28 8.39
N MET A 207 13.37 -14.02 8.41
CA MET A 207 14.05 -13.15 7.46
C MET A 207 15.05 -13.98 6.67
N GLY A 208 15.00 -13.87 5.35
CA GLY A 208 15.83 -14.66 4.45
C GLY A 208 16.17 -13.93 3.16
N VAL A 209 17.03 -14.57 2.37
CA VAL A 209 17.40 -14.14 1.01
C VAL A 209 17.19 -15.30 0.04
N VAL A 210 16.83 -14.99 -1.21
CA VAL A 210 16.75 -16.01 -2.26
C VAL A 210 18.15 -16.20 -2.86
N VAL A 211 18.67 -17.41 -2.75
CA VAL A 211 19.98 -17.81 -3.28
C VAL A 211 19.81 -19.14 -4.02
N GLU A 212 20.39 -19.25 -5.22
CA GLU A 212 20.37 -20.48 -6.04
C GLU A 212 18.96 -21.07 -6.30
N GLY A 213 17.93 -20.21 -6.39
CA GLY A 213 16.55 -20.62 -6.66
C GLY A 213 15.75 -21.10 -5.44
N GLY A 214 16.31 -20.99 -4.23
CA GLY A 214 15.64 -21.30 -2.97
C GLY A 214 15.74 -20.15 -1.96
N VAL A 215 14.86 -20.14 -0.98
CA VAL A 215 14.93 -19.19 0.15
C VAL A 215 15.85 -19.76 1.22
N VAL A 216 16.92 -19.02 1.54
CA VAL A 216 17.77 -19.28 2.71
C VAL A 216 17.27 -18.39 3.84
N TYR A 217 16.63 -18.99 4.84
CA TYR A 217 16.23 -18.26 6.05
C TYR A 217 17.45 -18.07 6.95
N LEU A 218 17.69 -16.81 7.32
CA LEU A 218 18.88 -16.38 8.05
C LEU A 218 18.60 -16.34 9.55
N HIS A 219 17.52 -15.65 9.92
CA HIS A 219 17.16 -15.47 11.31
C HIS A 219 15.64 -15.52 11.50
N ARG A 220 15.23 -15.95 12.69
CA ARG A 220 13.84 -15.95 13.14
C ARG A 220 13.70 -15.17 14.43
N PHE A 221 12.81 -14.19 14.42
CA PHE A 221 12.31 -13.51 15.61
C PHE A 221 11.06 -14.23 16.12
N ASP A 222 11.09 -14.68 17.37
CA ASP A 222 9.93 -15.25 18.05
C ASP A 222 9.19 -14.18 18.87
N ASN A 223 7.88 -14.06 18.63
CA ASN A 223 7.01 -13.12 19.30
C ASN A 223 6.10 -13.89 20.27
N LEU A 224 6.46 -13.84 21.54
CA LEU A 224 5.74 -14.52 22.61
C LEU A 224 4.42 -13.81 22.98
N PRO A 225 3.42 -14.55 23.48
CA PRO A 225 2.20 -13.96 24.01
C PRO A 225 2.50 -12.89 25.08
N GLY A 226 1.84 -11.73 24.99
CA GLY A 226 1.99 -10.62 25.95
C GLY A 226 3.16 -9.67 25.66
N VAL A 227 4.05 -9.99 24.70
CA VAL A 227 5.09 -9.09 24.21
C VAL A 227 4.68 -8.62 22.82
N SER A 228 4.08 -7.42 22.71
CA SER A 228 3.68 -6.88 21.40
C SER A 228 4.93 -6.63 20.56
N PRO A 229 5.14 -7.33 19.43
CA PRO A 229 6.36 -7.19 18.65
C PRO A 229 6.40 -5.90 17.85
N SER A 230 5.22 -5.41 17.49
CA SER A 230 4.92 -4.12 16.89
C SER A 230 3.51 -3.75 17.34
N ARG A 231 3.12 -2.47 17.22
CA ARG A 231 1.74 -2.05 17.49
C ARG A 231 0.82 -2.18 16.28
N THR A 232 1.41 -2.22 15.09
CA THR A 232 0.70 -2.39 13.81
C THR A 232 1.30 -3.54 13.01
N SER A 233 0.44 -4.27 12.31
CA SER A 233 0.84 -5.24 11.28
C SER A 233 0.78 -4.64 9.87
N ALA A 234 0.16 -3.46 9.70
CA ALA A 234 0.22 -2.71 8.45
C ALA A 234 1.48 -1.85 8.47
N LEU A 235 2.38 -2.10 7.52
CA LEU A 235 3.68 -1.44 7.43
C LEU A 235 4.00 -1.18 5.97
N PRO A 236 4.60 -0.03 5.64
CA PRO A 236 5.01 0.28 4.28
C PRO A 236 6.27 -0.51 3.93
N VAL A 237 6.53 -0.66 2.63
CA VAL A 237 7.84 -1.11 2.14
C VAL A 237 8.76 0.09 2.05
N ARG A 238 9.98 -0.04 2.56
CA ARG A 238 10.90 1.08 2.70
C ARG A 238 12.33 0.69 2.35
N TYR A 239 13.00 1.63 1.67
CA TYR A 239 14.42 1.67 1.37
C TYR A 239 14.97 2.96 2.00
N GLU A 240 16.04 2.87 2.76
CA GLU A 240 16.67 4.02 3.41
C GLU A 240 18.19 3.90 3.33
N MET A 241 18.87 5.00 3.01
CA MET A 241 20.32 5.10 3.02
C MET A 241 20.74 6.41 3.68
N GLU A 242 21.76 6.34 4.53
CA GLU A 242 22.29 7.45 5.30
C GLU A 242 23.81 7.41 5.33
N ASN A 243 24.43 8.58 5.36
CA ASN A 243 25.84 8.72 5.71
C ASN A 243 26.01 9.34 7.11
N LEU A 244 26.54 8.54 8.03
CA LEU A 244 26.75 8.84 9.44
C LEU A 244 28.14 9.42 9.74
N SER A 245 29.09 9.35 8.80
CA SER A 245 30.48 9.79 9.05
C SER A 245 31.15 10.42 7.83
N ALA A 246 32.20 11.22 8.06
CA ALA A 246 32.88 11.92 6.99
C ALA A 246 33.68 10.95 6.11
N VAL A 247 33.13 10.62 4.94
CA VAL A 247 33.79 9.79 3.92
C VAL A 247 33.69 10.50 2.58
N GLU A 248 34.78 10.51 1.81
CA GLU A 248 34.84 11.21 0.53
C GLU A 248 34.19 10.43 -0.64
N THR A 249 33.60 9.26 -0.38
CA THR A 249 32.98 8.40 -1.41
C THR A 249 31.47 8.53 -1.42
N VAL A 250 30.89 8.53 -2.61
CA VAL A 250 29.43 8.43 -2.78
C VAL A 250 29.02 6.97 -2.54
N PHE A 251 28.07 6.76 -1.64
CA PHE A 251 27.40 5.47 -1.47
C PHE A 251 26.13 5.45 -2.30
N GLU A 252 25.80 4.28 -2.85
CA GLU A 252 24.60 4.04 -3.65
C GLU A 252 23.91 2.77 -3.19
N MET A 253 22.63 2.87 -2.88
CA MET A 253 21.71 1.75 -2.79
C MET A 253 20.82 1.76 -4.03
N ARG A 254 20.55 0.57 -4.57
CA ARG A 254 19.68 0.39 -5.73
C ARG A 254 18.42 -0.33 -5.30
N ALA A 255 17.27 0.31 -5.46
CA ALA A 255 15.96 -0.28 -5.25
C ALA A 255 15.41 -0.76 -6.61
N LEU A 256 15.11 -2.06 -6.73
CA LEU A 256 14.71 -2.67 -8.01
C LEU A 256 13.21 -2.99 -8.06
N SER A 257 12.68 -3.61 -7.01
CA SER A 257 11.25 -3.95 -6.93
C SER A 257 10.83 -4.29 -5.50
N ALA A 258 9.52 -4.23 -5.26
CA ALA A 258 8.89 -4.64 -4.01
C ALA A 258 7.58 -5.36 -4.30
N SER A 259 7.26 -6.35 -3.48
CA SER A 259 5.94 -6.97 -3.46
C SER A 259 5.56 -7.40 -2.05
N VAL A 260 4.26 -7.39 -1.78
CA VAL A 260 3.67 -7.92 -0.57
C VAL A 260 2.55 -8.86 -0.98
N SER A 261 2.58 -10.07 -0.44
CA SER A 261 1.54 -11.07 -0.66
C SER A 261 1.05 -11.65 0.66
N SER A 262 -0.15 -12.21 0.64
CA SER A 262 -0.76 -12.88 1.79
C SER A 262 -1.27 -14.25 1.40
N SER A 263 -1.13 -15.22 2.30
CA SER A 263 -1.73 -16.55 2.17
C SER A 263 -3.27 -16.57 2.34
N GLY A 264 -3.88 -15.43 2.69
CA GLY A 264 -5.32 -15.25 2.74
C GLY A 264 -5.82 -14.27 1.68
N SER A 265 -7.13 -14.02 1.68
CA SER A 265 -7.73 -13.00 0.83
C SER A 265 -7.25 -11.59 1.20
N VAL A 266 -7.31 -10.67 0.24
CA VAL A 266 -7.16 -9.23 0.49
C VAL A 266 -8.12 -8.84 1.62
N PRO A 267 -7.65 -8.19 2.69
CA PRO A 267 -8.54 -7.71 3.76
C PRO A 267 -9.62 -6.80 3.19
N ARG A 268 -10.88 -7.12 3.51
CA ARG A 268 -12.06 -6.34 3.10
C ARG A 268 -12.64 -5.61 4.30
N GLY A 269 -13.10 -4.41 4.01
CA GLY A 269 -13.54 -3.43 4.98
C GLY A 269 -15.05 -3.26 5.00
N THR A 270 -15.52 -2.30 5.79
CA THR A 270 -16.92 -1.85 5.70
C THR A 270 -17.02 -0.78 4.61
N ARG A 271 -17.86 -1.01 3.59
CA ARG A 271 -18.21 0.00 2.59
C ARG A 271 -19.13 1.07 3.18
N ARG A 272 -18.88 2.33 2.85
CA ARG A 272 -19.65 3.50 3.31
C ARG A 272 -19.76 4.54 2.22
N SER A 273 -20.91 5.21 2.18
CA SER A 273 -21.15 6.30 1.25
C SER A 273 -21.01 7.66 1.93
N VAL A 274 -20.24 8.56 1.32
CA VAL A 274 -20.12 9.97 1.72
C VAL A 274 -20.47 10.86 0.53
N GLY A 275 -21.21 11.94 0.77
CA GLY A 275 -21.65 12.82 -0.31
C GLY A 275 -22.62 13.89 0.16
N LEU A 276 -23.22 14.59 -0.79
CA LEU A 276 -24.09 15.74 -0.54
C LEU A 276 -25.45 15.39 0.11
N ARG A 277 -25.80 14.09 0.15
CA ARG A 277 -27.11 13.60 0.62
C ARG A 277 -28.26 14.27 -0.15
N ALA A 278 -29.13 15.01 0.54
CA ALA A 278 -30.24 15.74 -0.07
C ALA A 278 -29.84 17.11 -0.63
N ALA A 279 -28.65 17.63 -0.26
CA ALA A 279 -28.16 18.90 -0.79
C ALA A 279 -27.67 18.72 -2.23
N ALA A 280 -27.78 19.77 -3.02
CA ALA A 280 -27.21 19.83 -4.36
C ALA A 280 -26.07 20.84 -4.38
N LYS A 281 -25.09 20.63 -5.27
CA LYS A 281 -24.04 21.61 -5.55
C LYS A 281 -24.34 22.32 -6.86
N ASP A 282 -24.32 23.64 -6.83
CA ASP A 282 -24.44 24.45 -8.03
C ASP A 282 -23.21 24.26 -8.92
N ILE A 283 -23.46 23.98 -10.20
CA ILE A 283 -22.44 23.83 -11.23
C ILE A 283 -22.68 24.88 -12.30
N SER A 284 -21.80 25.89 -12.39
CA SER A 284 -21.94 26.97 -13.36
C SER A 284 -21.45 26.58 -14.75
N VAL A 285 -21.94 27.25 -15.80
CA VAL A 285 -21.30 27.18 -17.12
C VAL A 285 -20.00 27.96 -17.05
N SER A 286 -18.89 27.24 -16.94
CA SER A 286 -17.56 27.80 -17.12
C SER A 286 -16.56 26.68 -17.29
N SER A 287 -15.37 27.02 -17.77
CA SER A 287 -14.19 26.15 -17.76
C SER A 287 -13.66 25.85 -16.35
N THR A 288 -14.42 26.16 -15.30
CA THR A 288 -13.98 26.02 -13.91
C THR A 288 -14.44 24.67 -13.38
N SER A 289 -13.47 23.89 -12.92
CA SER A 289 -13.67 22.62 -12.24
C SER A 289 -14.45 22.82 -10.93
N CYS A 290 -15.55 22.09 -10.75
CA CYS A 290 -16.32 22.10 -9.50
C CYS A 290 -16.07 20.79 -8.74
N PRO A 291 -15.22 20.78 -7.70
CA PRO A 291 -15.04 19.60 -6.87
C PRO A 291 -16.33 19.35 -6.07
N VAL A 292 -16.97 18.19 -6.23
CA VAL A 292 -18.28 17.89 -5.63
C VAL A 292 -18.15 17.20 -4.28
N VAL A 293 -17.32 16.16 -4.24
CA VAL A 293 -17.03 15.37 -3.03
C VAL A 293 -15.55 15.01 -3.07
N SER A 294 -14.85 15.28 -1.97
CA SER A 294 -13.46 14.87 -1.78
C SER A 294 -13.38 13.93 -0.58
N VAL A 295 -12.50 12.92 -0.65
CA VAL A 295 -12.29 11.93 0.41
C VAL A 295 -10.79 11.75 0.65
N ARG A 296 -10.41 11.66 1.92
CA ARG A 296 -9.04 11.32 2.35
C ARG A 296 -9.05 10.44 3.60
N LEU A 297 -7.90 9.85 3.94
CA LEU A 297 -7.70 9.31 5.30
C LEU A 297 -7.68 10.45 6.32
N GLY A 298 -8.20 10.19 7.53
CA GLY A 298 -8.09 11.14 8.63
C GLY A 298 -6.66 11.26 9.12
N GLU A 299 -6.31 12.43 9.67
CA GLU A 299 -4.94 12.79 10.07
C GLU A 299 -4.33 11.77 11.06
N ASP A 300 -5.11 11.28 12.03
CA ASP A 300 -4.65 10.26 13.00
C ASP A 300 -4.70 8.82 12.47
N THR A 301 -5.11 8.63 11.22
CA THR A 301 -5.42 7.32 10.62
C THR A 301 -4.68 7.06 9.31
N CYS A 302 -3.63 7.83 9.01
CA CYS A 302 -2.81 7.72 7.80
C CYS A 302 -1.98 6.42 7.69
N ARG A 303 -2.11 5.49 8.66
CA ARG A 303 -1.56 4.13 8.61
C ARG A 303 -2.61 3.07 8.26
N ALA A 304 -3.88 3.47 8.16
CA ALA A 304 -4.97 2.61 7.74
C ALA A 304 -5.05 2.53 6.21
N CYS A 305 -5.90 1.65 5.70
CA CYS A 305 -6.11 1.48 4.27
C CYS A 305 -7.59 1.71 3.94
N ALA A 306 -7.87 2.56 2.95
CA ALA A 306 -9.22 2.74 2.44
C ALA A 306 -9.22 2.66 0.91
N ARG A 307 -10.29 2.17 0.30
CA ARG A 307 -10.41 2.04 -1.15
C ARG A 307 -11.69 2.71 -1.64
N ILE A 308 -11.60 3.44 -2.75
CA ILE A 308 -12.80 3.93 -3.44
C ILE A 308 -13.40 2.76 -4.23
N SER A 309 -14.64 2.41 -3.90
CA SER A 309 -15.36 1.26 -4.48
C SER A 309 -16.37 1.66 -5.54
N ALA A 310 -17.00 2.82 -5.41
CA ALA A 310 -17.90 3.34 -6.45
C ALA A 310 -18.09 4.86 -6.36
N LEU A 311 -18.58 5.43 -7.45
CA LEU A 311 -19.06 6.80 -7.52
C LEU A 311 -20.51 6.79 -7.99
N HIS A 312 -21.33 7.64 -7.38
CA HIS A 312 -22.72 7.85 -7.75
C HIS A 312 -22.88 9.32 -8.08
N LEU A 313 -23.39 9.64 -9.27
CA LEU A 313 -23.62 11.03 -9.67
C LEU A 313 -24.94 11.21 -10.41
N THR A 314 -25.56 12.37 -10.23
CA THR A 314 -26.74 12.80 -10.97
C THR A 314 -26.63 14.30 -11.22
N CYS A 315 -26.76 14.71 -12.47
CA CYS A 315 -26.69 16.12 -12.88
C CYS A 315 -28.00 16.53 -13.55
N THR A 316 -28.43 17.79 -13.40
CA THR A 316 -29.58 18.31 -14.16
C THR A 316 -29.23 18.69 -15.59
N THR A 317 -27.95 18.85 -15.89
CA THR A 317 -27.42 19.24 -17.20
C THR A 317 -26.38 18.22 -17.67
N ALA A 318 -26.00 18.28 -18.95
CA ALA A 318 -24.92 17.44 -19.46
C ALA A 318 -23.58 17.90 -18.87
N THR A 319 -22.85 16.96 -18.28
CA THR A 319 -21.69 17.23 -17.43
C THR A 319 -20.55 16.27 -17.77
N TYR A 320 -19.32 16.75 -17.76
CA TYR A 320 -18.12 15.93 -17.78
C TYR A 320 -17.62 15.75 -16.35
N TYR A 321 -17.29 14.52 -15.95
CA TYR A 321 -16.80 14.23 -14.60
C TYR A 321 -15.40 13.62 -14.65
N GLU A 322 -14.64 13.83 -13.59
CA GLU A 322 -13.29 13.30 -13.40
C GLU A 322 -13.11 12.88 -11.95
N LEU A 323 -12.44 11.74 -11.72
CA LEU A 323 -11.88 11.39 -10.43
C LEU A 323 -10.42 11.83 -10.42
N VAL A 324 -10.10 12.82 -9.59
CA VAL A 324 -8.76 13.43 -9.52
C VAL A 324 -8.09 12.99 -8.22
N LEU A 325 -6.86 12.48 -8.32
CA LEU A 325 -5.99 12.17 -7.20
C LEU A 325 -5.06 13.36 -6.91
N ASN A 326 -4.99 13.78 -5.65
CA ASN A 326 -4.07 14.81 -5.14
C ASN A 326 -4.13 16.16 -5.86
N GLY A 327 -5.34 16.60 -6.25
CA GLY A 327 -5.56 17.97 -6.71
C GLY A 327 -5.67 18.96 -5.54
N GLY A 328 -5.11 20.16 -5.71
CA GLY A 328 -5.15 21.23 -4.72
C GLY A 328 -6.54 21.86 -4.64
N LEU A 329 -7.22 21.69 -3.49
CA LEU A 329 -8.57 22.21 -3.25
C LEU A 329 -8.55 23.64 -2.69
N THR A 330 -9.44 24.49 -3.17
CA THR A 330 -9.67 25.83 -2.61
C THR A 330 -10.81 25.81 -1.60
N GLY A 331 -10.52 26.18 -0.35
CA GLY A 331 -11.51 26.24 0.75
C GLY A 331 -12.12 24.91 1.21
N PRO A 332 -11.37 23.78 1.28
CA PRO A 332 -11.93 22.53 1.79
C PRO A 332 -12.20 22.63 3.30
N GLU A 333 -13.34 22.08 3.74
CA GLU A 333 -13.66 21.88 5.16
C GLU A 333 -13.82 20.38 5.43
N TRP A 334 -12.78 19.79 6.00
CA TRP A 334 -12.74 18.35 6.27
C TRP A 334 -13.64 17.97 7.44
N VAL A 335 -14.69 17.21 7.12
CA VAL A 335 -15.59 16.61 8.12
C VAL A 335 -15.11 15.20 8.42
N SER A 336 -14.91 14.91 9.71
CA SER A 336 -14.66 13.55 10.15
C SER A 336 -15.92 12.71 10.00
N ALA A 337 -15.79 11.51 9.43
CA ALA A 337 -16.85 10.54 9.50
C ALA A 337 -17.13 10.18 11.00
N PRO A 338 -18.31 9.65 11.35
CA PRO A 338 -18.71 9.38 12.73
C PRO A 338 -17.65 8.59 13.54
N ALA A 339 -17.72 8.61 14.88
CA ALA A 339 -16.72 7.95 15.74
C ALA A 339 -16.36 6.51 15.28
N GLY A 340 -15.06 6.21 15.21
CA GLY A 340 -14.51 4.91 14.78
C GLY A 340 -14.34 4.76 13.26
N LYS A 341 -14.21 5.85 12.52
CA LYS A 341 -14.00 5.88 11.07
C LYS A 341 -12.58 6.36 10.77
N ILE A 342 -12.01 5.91 9.66
CA ILE A 342 -10.63 6.24 9.26
C ILE A 342 -10.57 7.27 8.12
N THR A 343 -11.71 7.73 7.60
CA THR A 343 -11.76 8.69 6.50
C THR A 343 -12.42 10.01 6.88
N GLN A 344 -11.99 11.07 6.22
CA GLN A 344 -12.61 12.38 6.22
C GLN A 344 -13.13 12.69 4.83
N TYR A 345 -14.15 13.55 4.75
CA TYR A 345 -14.70 14.01 3.49
C TYR A 345 -14.90 15.52 3.50
N ASP A 346 -14.85 16.11 2.31
CA ASP A 346 -15.14 17.51 2.06
C ASP A 346 -16.19 17.62 0.95
N THR A 347 -17.06 18.61 1.09
CA THR A 347 -18.05 18.99 0.06
C THR A 347 -18.06 20.50 -0.20
N THR A 348 -17.26 21.28 0.54
CA THR A 348 -17.30 22.75 0.52
C THR A 348 -16.30 23.37 -0.45
N ALA A 349 -15.25 22.64 -0.86
CA ALA A 349 -14.26 23.17 -1.78
C ALA A 349 -14.90 23.74 -3.05
N THR A 350 -14.38 24.86 -3.54
CA THR A 350 -15.00 25.58 -4.67
C THR A 350 -14.22 25.45 -5.97
N ASP A 351 -12.97 25.01 -5.90
CA ASP A 351 -12.09 24.86 -7.06
C ASP A 351 -11.03 23.78 -6.78
N ILE A 352 -10.49 23.20 -7.86
CA ILE A 352 -9.43 22.19 -7.83
C ILE A 352 -8.40 22.47 -8.93
N VAL A 353 -7.11 22.46 -8.56
CA VAL A 353 -6.00 22.70 -9.47
C VAL A 353 -4.97 21.58 -9.38
N GLY A 354 -4.46 21.12 -10.53
CA GLY A 354 -3.46 20.04 -10.59
C GLY A 354 -4.05 18.67 -10.24
N GLY A 355 -3.19 17.76 -9.78
CA GLY A 355 -3.53 16.37 -9.52
C GLY A 355 -3.50 15.49 -10.77
N THR A 356 -3.76 14.20 -10.58
CA THR A 356 -3.76 13.18 -11.62
C THR A 356 -5.18 12.68 -11.85
N VAL A 357 -5.67 12.76 -13.08
CA VAL A 357 -6.98 12.20 -13.44
C VAL A 357 -6.86 10.68 -13.53
N ILE A 358 -7.59 9.96 -12.68
CA ILE A 358 -7.59 8.49 -12.62
C ILE A 358 -8.64 7.91 -13.58
N THR A 359 -9.82 8.52 -13.63
CA THR A 359 -10.88 8.13 -14.55
C THR A 359 -11.76 9.34 -14.87
N SER A 360 -12.39 9.32 -16.04
CA SER A 360 -13.29 10.39 -16.48
C SER A 360 -14.41 9.86 -17.37
N GLY A 361 -15.45 10.68 -17.56
CA GLY A 361 -16.56 10.33 -18.42
C GLY A 361 -17.61 11.43 -18.53
N TYR A 362 -18.73 11.09 -19.16
CA TYR A 362 -19.83 12.01 -19.44
C TYR A 362 -21.12 11.55 -18.77
N ALA A 363 -21.79 12.48 -18.10
CA ALA A 363 -23.11 12.29 -17.51
C ALA A 363 -24.17 13.07 -18.31
N GLY A 364 -25.21 12.37 -18.75
CA GLY A 364 -26.40 12.96 -19.34
C GLY A 364 -27.31 13.64 -18.31
N PRO A 365 -28.17 14.57 -18.76
CA PRO A 365 -29.06 15.30 -17.87
C PRO A 365 -30.14 14.39 -17.27
N ASN A 366 -30.38 14.53 -15.96
CA ASN A 366 -31.39 13.84 -15.16
C ASN A 366 -31.27 12.31 -15.18
N VAL A 367 -30.05 11.80 -15.35
CA VAL A 367 -29.72 10.38 -15.27
C VAL A 367 -28.77 10.17 -14.10
N THR A 368 -29.01 9.10 -13.34
CA THR A 368 -28.08 8.63 -12.31
C THR A 368 -27.07 7.68 -12.92
N TYR A 369 -25.80 7.96 -12.67
CA TYR A 369 -24.67 7.14 -13.07
C TYR A 369 -24.09 6.46 -11.84
N ASP A 370 -24.00 5.13 -11.90
CA ASP A 370 -23.33 4.29 -10.91
C ASP A 370 -22.05 3.75 -11.55
N ILE A 371 -20.91 4.25 -11.10
CA ILE A 371 -19.59 3.91 -11.63
C ILE A 371 -18.93 2.95 -10.64
N ASP A 372 -18.79 1.70 -11.05
CA ASP A 372 -18.09 0.69 -10.26
C ASP A 372 -16.57 0.83 -10.41
N LEU A 373 -15.88 0.99 -9.28
CA LEU A 373 -14.44 1.17 -9.18
C LEU A 373 -13.75 0.03 -8.41
N ASP A 374 -14.49 -0.99 -7.98
CA ASP A 374 -13.93 -2.11 -7.18
C ASP A 374 -13.10 -3.10 -8.03
N ASN A 375 -12.89 -2.80 -9.31
CA ASN A 375 -12.13 -3.63 -10.26
C ASN A 375 -10.59 -3.55 -10.06
N GLY A 376 -10.11 -2.85 -9.02
CA GLY A 376 -8.68 -2.77 -8.68
C GLY A 376 -7.87 -1.77 -9.50
N CYS A 377 -8.49 -1.04 -10.44
CA CYS A 377 -7.83 0.00 -11.24
C CYS A 377 -7.70 1.36 -10.51
N VAL A 378 -8.30 1.50 -9.32
CA VAL A 378 -8.19 2.70 -8.50
C VAL A 378 -7.29 2.41 -7.30
N PRO A 379 -6.15 3.12 -7.17
CA PRO A 379 -5.27 2.96 -6.02
C PRO A 379 -6.01 3.20 -4.70
N SER A 380 -5.67 2.43 -3.66
CA SER A 380 -6.18 2.72 -2.30
C SER A 380 -5.75 4.12 -1.85
N LEU A 381 -6.61 4.77 -1.06
CA LEU A 381 -6.20 5.93 -0.26
C LEU A 381 -5.03 5.53 0.63
N ALA A 382 -3.93 6.23 0.45
CA ALA A 382 -2.68 6.02 1.15
C ALA A 382 -2.19 7.35 1.76
N ALA A 383 -0.96 7.39 2.27
CA ALA A 383 -0.36 8.61 2.78
C ALA A 383 1.13 8.67 2.41
N ASN A 384 1.67 9.87 2.25
CA ASN A 384 3.11 10.02 2.04
C ASN A 384 3.91 9.65 3.32
N ILE A 385 5.25 9.74 3.22
CA ILE A 385 6.12 9.42 4.36
C ILE A 385 5.76 10.26 5.59
N ALA A 386 5.49 11.55 5.40
CA ALA A 386 5.11 12.51 6.46
C ALA A 386 3.76 12.21 7.12
N GLY A 387 2.91 11.40 6.50
CA GLY A 387 1.55 11.14 6.96
C GLY A 387 0.52 12.11 6.38
N GLU A 388 0.83 12.76 5.28
CA GLU A 388 -0.15 13.50 4.49
C GLU A 388 -0.96 12.52 3.63
N ALA A 389 -2.26 12.45 3.88
CA ALA A 389 -3.17 11.55 3.19
C ALA A 389 -3.36 11.93 1.72
N ASP A 390 -3.47 10.93 0.86
CA ASP A 390 -3.97 11.10 -0.50
C ASP A 390 -5.40 11.61 -0.49
N VAL A 391 -5.74 12.44 -1.48
CA VAL A 391 -7.07 13.01 -1.64
C VAL A 391 -7.65 12.58 -2.98
N TYR A 392 -8.78 11.88 -2.93
CA TYR A 392 -9.60 11.64 -4.12
C TYR A 392 -10.71 12.67 -4.20
N THR A 393 -10.84 13.32 -5.34
CA THR A 393 -11.89 14.32 -5.58
C THR A 393 -12.69 13.96 -6.81
N LEU A 394 -14.01 13.81 -6.64
CA LEU A 394 -14.94 13.80 -7.76
C LEU A 394 -15.16 15.24 -8.22
N ASN A 395 -14.58 15.57 -9.37
CA ASN A 395 -14.70 16.86 -10.02
C ASN A 395 -15.72 16.81 -11.16
N VAL A 396 -16.45 17.90 -11.37
CA VAL A 396 -17.41 18.02 -12.48
C VAL A 396 -17.30 19.35 -13.21
N VAL A 397 -17.59 19.34 -14.51
CA VAL A 397 -17.64 20.51 -15.38
C VAL A 397 -18.90 20.47 -16.24
N CYS A 398 -19.68 21.55 -16.22
CA CYS A 398 -20.85 21.72 -17.08
C CYS A 398 -20.45 21.94 -18.55
N LEU A 399 -21.10 21.23 -19.47
CA LEU A 399 -20.78 21.36 -20.90
C LEU A 399 -21.56 22.46 -21.63
N MET A 400 -22.80 22.74 -21.20
CA MET A 400 -23.71 23.58 -22.00
C MET A 400 -24.53 24.60 -21.17
N SER A 401 -24.95 24.24 -19.96
CA SER A 401 -25.80 25.09 -19.11
C SER A 401 -25.50 24.83 -17.64
N SER A 402 -25.74 25.84 -16.80
CA SER A 402 -25.56 25.71 -15.35
C SER A 402 -26.65 24.80 -14.81
N GLY A 403 -26.34 24.09 -13.73
CA GLY A 403 -27.24 23.09 -13.18
C GLY A 403 -26.92 22.76 -11.74
N LEU A 404 -27.51 21.65 -11.31
CA LEU A 404 -27.30 21.07 -10.00
C LEU A 404 -26.68 19.68 -10.15
N THR A 405 -25.75 19.37 -9.26
CA THR A 405 -25.17 18.03 -9.12
C THR A 405 -25.46 17.46 -7.74
N TRP A 406 -25.88 16.20 -7.70
CA TRP A 406 -25.83 15.35 -6.52
C TRP A 406 -24.78 14.27 -6.76
N ALA A 407 -23.93 14.03 -5.77
CA ALA A 407 -22.99 12.94 -5.85
C ALA A 407 -22.67 12.34 -4.47
N SER A 408 -22.26 11.08 -4.51
CA SER A 408 -21.65 10.38 -3.39
C SER A 408 -20.53 9.46 -3.85
N VAL A 409 -19.60 9.20 -2.95
CA VAL A 409 -18.44 8.34 -3.12
C VAL A 409 -18.55 7.22 -2.11
N ASP A 410 -18.40 5.99 -2.57
CA ASP A 410 -18.42 4.81 -1.73
C ASP A 410 -16.99 4.36 -1.41
N VAL A 411 -16.67 4.30 -0.13
CA VAL A 411 -15.34 4.02 0.40
C VAL A 411 -15.38 2.76 1.25
N GLU A 412 -14.54 1.79 0.93
CA GLU A 412 -14.28 0.61 1.72
C GLU A 412 -13.16 0.90 2.73
N GLU A 413 -13.48 0.90 4.02
CA GLU A 413 -12.51 1.15 5.10
C GLU A 413 -11.99 -0.16 5.69
N VAL A 414 -10.69 -0.42 5.52
CA VAL A 414 -9.96 -1.56 6.09
C VAL A 414 -9.14 -1.06 7.28
N ALA A 415 -9.61 -1.39 8.48
CA ALA A 415 -9.01 -0.99 9.76
C ALA A 415 -8.07 -2.06 10.32
#